data_AF-A0A3C1CF14-F1
#
_entry.id   AF-A0A3C1CF14-F1
#
_cell.length_a   1.000
_cell.length_b   1.000
_cell.length_c   1.000
_cell.angle_alpha   90.00
_cell.angle_beta   90.00
_cell.angle_gamma   90.00
#
_symmetry.space_group_name_H-M   'P 1'
#
loop_
_entity.id
_entity.type
_entity.pdbx_description
1 polymer ?
#
loop_
_entity_poly.entity_id
_entity_poly.type
_entity_poly.pdbx_seq_one_letter_code
_entity_poly.pdbx_strand_id
1 'polypeptide(L)'
;MASQSTVVSSETGPSFVYRDGGAPRRSHGADRGTLLGTAGVRGAVWILPLVAAFVIAARTAGVTATQREYVVTAAAILLPCAAAALIAFAPRLRWSGTACALAASLMAVLVPFCVLVSLSGTRWYFAGPYYDQGFRVEYVTRFADSLRLHDYSYAHTAAFYNPAWFWLTGLSARIAGVAGWVAYKPAAVFTLWVAAVVTFAAWRRCVGPRRGALLTTVTCVALPSAAAAWLGAVTLLINGVYEPYGWVVAAPLPAFVCLWARARGGLHLGRVVVIAFAVALACWTYTEFGALAGVGVVTLALTAPERRERVLEAVAGLTGAGVLLAPWIVPFLVSWARVGLPHSVVGSFTNTESFGPLSFDPTLSPWSIVALVGIVLLVARGSGAVNRGLRHLGGLLVVAAVLQALLGVGGQGLHFHRLVLVGAL
;
A
#
# COMPACT_ATOMS: atom_id res chain seq x y z
N MET A 1 -90.11 -4.36 31.17
CA MET A 1 -90.69 -3.58 30.06
C MET A 1 -89.87 -3.84 28.82
N ALA A 2 -90.55 -4.28 27.75
CA ALA A 2 -90.04 -4.39 26.39
C ALA A 2 -89.55 -3.01 25.87
N SER A 3 -88.82 -2.84 24.78
CA SER A 3 -88.66 -3.66 23.57
C SER A 3 -87.47 -3.15 22.75
N GLN A 4 -86.98 -4.03 21.85
CA GLN A 4 -86.67 -3.77 20.43
C GLN A 4 -85.48 -2.85 20.07
N SER A 5 -84.39 -3.42 19.51
CA SER A 5 -84.13 -3.74 18.08
C SER A 5 -83.61 -2.50 17.31
N THR A 6 -82.64 -2.52 16.39
CA THR A 6 -82.19 -3.55 15.45
C THR A 6 -80.90 -3.05 14.73
N VAL A 7 -79.92 -3.95 14.55
CA VAL A 7 -79.18 -4.27 13.29
C VAL A 7 -78.06 -3.34 12.74
N VAL A 8 -76.77 -3.79 12.83
CA VAL A 8 -75.82 -4.29 11.76
C VAL A 8 -75.05 -3.14 11.08
N SER A 9 -73.73 -3.14 10.81
CA SER A 9 -72.64 -4.12 10.62
C SER A 9 -71.28 -3.41 10.77
N SER A 10 -70.20 -4.22 10.86
CA SER A 10 -68.81 -3.96 10.39
C SER A 10 -68.02 -2.85 11.11
N GLU A 11 -66.74 -2.96 11.45
CA GLU A 11 -65.68 -3.94 11.22
C GLU A 11 -64.50 -3.51 12.12
N THR A 12 -63.77 -4.48 12.66
CA THR A 12 -62.31 -4.49 12.91
C THR A 12 -61.61 -3.23 13.50
N GLY A 13 -61.33 -3.28 14.80
CA GLY A 13 -60.17 -2.61 15.41
C GLY A 13 -59.45 -3.60 16.35
N PRO A 14 -58.19 -3.98 16.11
CA PRO A 14 -57.52 -4.96 16.97
C PRO A 14 -57.05 -4.31 18.28
N SER A 15 -57.31 -5.07 19.33
CA SER A 15 -56.93 -4.87 20.73
C SER A 15 -55.43 -4.64 20.93
N PHE A 16 -55.10 -3.65 21.74
CA PHE A 16 -53.77 -3.45 22.31
C PHE A 16 -53.48 -4.61 23.28
N VAL A 17 -52.65 -5.57 22.84
CA VAL A 17 -52.04 -6.58 23.70
C VAL A 17 -50.60 -6.17 23.95
N TYR A 18 -50.29 -5.81 25.20
CA TYR A 18 -48.92 -5.55 25.65
C TYR A 18 -48.15 -6.88 25.63
N ARG A 19 -47.19 -7.00 24.71
CA ARG A 19 -46.31 -8.16 24.59
C ARG A 19 -44.95 -7.77 25.16
N ASP A 20 -44.59 -8.34 26.31
CA ASP A 20 -43.24 -8.24 26.87
C ASP A 20 -42.23 -8.86 25.89
N GLY A 21 -41.62 -7.99 25.08
CA GLY A 21 -40.51 -8.33 24.19
C GLY A 21 -39.21 -8.33 24.99
N GLY A 22 -38.80 -9.51 25.46
CA GLY A 22 -37.49 -9.73 26.06
C GLY A 22 -36.37 -9.23 25.14
N ALA A 23 -35.65 -8.20 25.59
CA ALA A 23 -34.43 -7.74 24.97
C ALA A 23 -33.39 -8.87 24.97
N PRO A 24 -32.66 -9.12 23.86
CA PRO A 24 -31.55 -10.06 23.89
C PRO A 24 -30.46 -9.49 24.79
N ARG A 25 -30.28 -10.08 25.98
CA ARG A 25 -29.09 -9.90 26.82
C ARG A 25 -27.88 -10.26 25.97
N ARG A 26 -27.18 -9.27 25.43
CA ARG A 26 -25.83 -9.44 24.90
C ARG A 26 -24.95 -9.86 26.08
N SER A 27 -24.59 -11.12 26.13
CA SER A 27 -23.58 -11.65 27.04
C SER A 27 -22.25 -10.94 26.78
N HIS A 28 -21.97 -9.88 27.54
CA HIS A 28 -20.63 -9.30 27.70
C HIS A 28 -19.82 -10.21 28.63
N GLY A 29 -19.61 -11.44 28.19
CA GLY A 29 -18.72 -12.42 28.78
C GLY A 29 -17.82 -12.99 27.70
N ALA A 30 -17.14 -12.12 26.95
CA ALA A 30 -16.03 -12.57 26.12
C ALA A 30 -14.86 -12.86 27.07
N ASP A 31 -14.74 -14.12 27.43
CA ASP A 31 -13.72 -14.65 28.32
C ASP A 31 -12.33 -14.19 27.83
N ARG A 32 -11.56 -13.54 28.71
CA ARG A 32 -10.27 -12.91 28.35
C ARG A 32 -9.30 -13.94 27.75
N GLY A 33 -9.42 -15.22 28.13
CA GLY A 33 -8.66 -16.33 27.56
C GLY A 33 -8.98 -16.60 26.07
N THR A 34 -10.22 -16.44 25.63
CA THR A 34 -10.62 -16.64 24.23
C THR A 34 -10.18 -15.46 23.34
N LEU A 35 -10.17 -14.24 23.88
CA LEU A 35 -9.68 -13.05 23.18
C LEU A 35 -8.15 -13.10 23.00
N LEU A 36 -7.39 -13.54 24.00
CA LEU A 36 -5.95 -13.74 23.90
C LEU A 36 -5.60 -14.90 22.96
N GLY A 37 -6.32 -16.03 23.03
CA GLY A 37 -6.13 -17.15 22.13
C GLY A 37 -6.42 -16.80 20.66
N THR A 38 -7.49 -16.04 20.39
CA THR A 38 -7.81 -15.60 19.03
C THR A 38 -6.88 -14.51 18.50
N ALA A 39 -6.34 -13.65 19.37
CA ALA A 39 -5.31 -12.68 19.00
C ALA A 39 -3.97 -13.38 18.68
N GLY A 40 -3.56 -14.36 19.49
CA GLY A 40 -2.36 -15.16 19.27
C GLY A 40 -2.38 -15.93 17.96
N VAL A 41 -3.49 -16.63 17.67
CA VAL A 41 -3.69 -17.34 16.38
C VAL A 41 -3.66 -16.36 15.21
N ARG A 42 -4.27 -15.17 15.34
CA ARG A 42 -4.25 -14.15 14.28
C ARG A 42 -2.87 -13.56 14.04
N GLY A 43 -2.05 -13.39 15.08
CA GLY A 43 -0.66 -12.95 14.93
C GLY A 43 0.21 -14.03 14.29
N ALA A 44 0.05 -15.28 14.73
CA ALA A 44 0.82 -16.42 14.22
C ALA A 44 0.65 -16.63 12.70
N VAL A 45 -0.56 -16.41 12.16
CA VAL A 45 -0.83 -16.50 10.70
C VAL A 45 0.08 -15.61 9.87
N TRP A 46 0.53 -14.47 10.40
CA TRP A 46 1.41 -13.54 9.69
C TRP A 46 2.89 -13.78 9.97
N ILE A 47 3.24 -14.11 11.22
CA ILE A 47 4.63 -14.25 11.65
C ILE A 47 5.23 -15.61 11.25
N LEU A 48 4.48 -16.71 11.39
CA LEU A 48 5.02 -18.05 11.11
C LEU A 48 5.49 -18.23 9.66
N PRO A 49 4.74 -17.79 8.63
CA PRO A 49 5.22 -17.88 7.25
C PRO A 49 6.50 -17.08 7.03
N LEU A 50 6.64 -15.89 7.63
CA LEU A 50 7.83 -15.06 7.49
C LEU A 50 9.04 -15.74 8.14
N VAL A 51 8.88 -16.25 9.37
CA VAL A 51 9.94 -17.01 10.07
C VAL A 51 10.35 -18.24 9.27
N ALA A 52 9.38 -19.00 8.74
CA ALA A 52 9.66 -20.14 7.89
C ALA A 52 10.47 -19.75 6.65
N ALA A 53 10.16 -18.62 6.01
CA ALA A 53 10.92 -18.11 4.88
C ALA A 53 12.38 -17.80 5.23
N PHE A 54 12.64 -17.15 6.37
CA PHE A 54 14.02 -16.90 6.84
C PHE A 54 14.76 -18.20 7.14
N VAL A 55 14.11 -19.17 7.79
CA VAL A 55 14.73 -20.47 8.11
C VAL A 55 15.07 -21.24 6.84
N ILE A 56 14.14 -21.33 5.89
CA ILE A 56 14.38 -22.03 4.62
C ILE A 56 15.49 -21.32 3.83
N ALA A 57 15.46 -20.00 3.73
CA ALA A 57 16.49 -19.25 3.01
C ALA A 57 17.89 -19.35 3.65
N ALA A 58 17.98 -19.46 4.97
CA ALA A 58 19.25 -19.71 5.64
C ALA A 58 19.82 -21.10 5.26
N ARG A 59 18.95 -22.09 5.02
CA ARG A 59 19.37 -23.42 4.54
C ARG A 59 19.76 -23.45 3.06
N THR A 60 19.41 -22.43 2.28
CA THR A 60 19.81 -22.33 0.86
C THR A 60 21.15 -21.61 0.65
N ALA A 61 21.84 -21.18 1.70
CA ALA A 61 23.10 -20.42 1.59
C ALA A 61 24.26 -21.20 0.96
N GLY A 62 24.20 -22.54 0.94
CA GLY A 62 25.22 -23.41 0.35
C GLY A 62 24.83 -24.09 -0.96
N VAL A 63 23.66 -23.77 -1.54
CA VAL A 63 23.16 -24.43 -2.76
C VAL A 63 23.56 -23.69 -4.04
N THR A 64 23.61 -24.39 -5.18
CA THR A 64 23.99 -23.80 -6.47
C THR A 64 23.00 -22.73 -6.95
N ALA A 65 23.42 -21.88 -7.90
CA ALA A 65 22.53 -20.90 -8.52
C ALA A 65 21.27 -21.55 -9.12
N THR A 66 21.44 -22.65 -9.83
CA THR A 66 20.35 -23.43 -10.42
C THR A 66 19.39 -23.99 -9.35
N GLN A 67 19.91 -24.51 -8.24
CA GLN A 67 19.07 -24.97 -7.13
C GLN A 67 18.25 -23.83 -6.51
N ARG A 68 18.84 -22.64 -6.35
CA ARG A 68 18.11 -21.45 -5.88
C ARG A 68 16.99 -21.05 -6.85
N GLU A 69 17.25 -21.08 -8.15
CA GLU A 69 16.25 -20.80 -9.18
C GLU A 69 15.07 -21.77 -9.11
N TYR A 70 15.32 -23.07 -8.94
CA TYR A 70 14.25 -24.06 -8.74
C TYR A 70 13.43 -23.79 -7.47
N VAL A 71 14.07 -23.46 -6.35
CA VAL A 71 13.38 -23.15 -5.09
C VAL A 71 12.51 -21.90 -5.23
N VAL A 72 13.02 -20.84 -5.86
CA VAL A 72 12.27 -19.61 -6.13
C VAL A 72 11.09 -19.88 -7.06
N THR A 73 11.32 -20.62 -8.14
CA THR A 73 10.27 -20.98 -9.12
C THR A 73 9.18 -21.83 -8.47
N ALA A 74 9.56 -22.82 -7.66
CA ALA A 74 8.62 -23.65 -6.92
C ALA A 74 7.77 -22.79 -5.96
N ALA A 75 8.36 -21.87 -5.20
CA ALA A 75 7.61 -20.97 -4.33
C ALA A 75 6.67 -20.02 -5.11
N ALA A 76 7.13 -19.49 -6.25
CA ALA A 76 6.35 -18.63 -7.13
C ALA A 76 5.15 -19.34 -7.77
N ILE A 77 5.14 -20.67 -7.83
CA ILE A 77 3.99 -21.46 -8.29
C ILE A 77 3.13 -21.92 -7.10
N LEU A 78 3.75 -22.52 -6.09
CA LEU A 78 3.05 -23.18 -5.00
C LEU A 78 2.33 -22.19 -4.08
N LEU A 79 2.94 -21.05 -3.74
CA LEU A 79 2.32 -20.07 -2.83
C LEU A 79 1.08 -19.41 -3.46
N PRO A 80 1.11 -18.94 -4.74
CA PRO A 80 -0.10 -18.42 -5.38
C PRO A 80 -1.19 -19.48 -5.57
N CYS A 81 -0.84 -20.72 -5.94
CA CYS A 81 -1.80 -21.82 -6.06
C CYS A 81 -2.47 -22.12 -4.71
N ALA A 82 -1.70 -22.19 -3.62
CA ALA A 82 -2.22 -22.38 -2.27
C ALA A 82 -3.12 -21.21 -1.84
N ALA A 83 -2.71 -19.97 -2.09
CA ALA A 83 -3.52 -18.78 -1.82
C ALA A 83 -4.83 -18.78 -2.63
N ALA A 84 -4.78 -19.11 -3.92
CA ALA A 84 -5.94 -19.20 -4.79
C ALA A 84 -6.92 -20.28 -4.32
N ALA A 85 -6.42 -21.47 -3.95
CA ALA A 85 -7.22 -22.54 -3.36
C ALA A 85 -7.90 -22.06 -2.07
N LEU A 86 -7.15 -21.46 -1.13
CA LEU A 86 -7.70 -20.92 0.12
C LEU A 86 -8.79 -19.88 -0.14
N ILE A 87 -8.60 -18.96 -1.10
CA ILE A 87 -9.58 -17.94 -1.49
C ILE A 87 -10.83 -18.56 -2.16
N ALA A 88 -10.64 -19.60 -2.97
CA ALA A 88 -11.71 -20.30 -3.68
C ALA A 88 -12.59 -21.13 -2.71
N PHE A 89 -11.97 -21.80 -1.74
CA PHE A 89 -12.66 -22.62 -0.75
C PHE A 89 -13.13 -21.83 0.48
N ALA A 90 -12.60 -20.62 0.73
CA ALA A 90 -12.98 -19.79 1.89
C ALA A 90 -14.49 -19.68 2.14
N PRO A 91 -15.38 -19.50 1.14
CA PRO A 91 -16.83 -19.43 1.38
C PRO A 91 -17.44 -20.71 1.95
N ARG A 92 -16.79 -21.86 1.74
CA ARG A 92 -17.22 -23.18 2.25
C ARG A 92 -16.65 -23.48 3.64
N LEU A 93 -15.70 -22.68 4.12
CA LEU A 93 -15.05 -22.86 5.41
C LEU A 93 -15.74 -22.01 6.48
N ARG A 94 -15.98 -22.59 7.67
CA ARG A 94 -16.50 -21.87 8.86
C ARG A 94 -15.58 -20.71 9.33
N TRP A 95 -14.37 -20.64 8.78
CA TRP A 95 -13.25 -19.79 9.18
C TRP A 95 -12.76 -19.00 7.96
N SER A 96 -13.70 -18.62 7.09
CA SER A 96 -13.46 -17.89 5.83
C SER A 96 -12.57 -16.66 5.97
N GLY A 97 -12.74 -15.88 7.04
CA GLY A 97 -11.89 -14.71 7.33
C GLY A 97 -10.43 -15.08 7.64
N THR A 98 -10.22 -16.16 8.40
CA THR A 98 -8.88 -16.69 8.71
C THR A 98 -8.25 -17.32 7.47
N ALA A 99 -9.01 -18.05 6.65
CA ALA A 99 -8.54 -18.61 5.39
C ALA A 99 -8.08 -17.51 4.42
N CYS A 100 -8.81 -16.38 4.34
CA CYS A 100 -8.38 -15.22 3.55
C CYS A 100 -7.13 -14.55 4.11
N ALA A 101 -7.01 -14.46 5.44
CA ALA A 101 -5.82 -13.92 6.09
C ALA A 101 -4.59 -14.82 5.87
N LEU A 102 -4.77 -16.15 5.90
CA LEU A 102 -3.72 -17.12 5.57
C LEU A 102 -3.31 -17.04 4.10
N ALA A 103 -4.28 -16.94 3.18
CA ALA A 103 -3.97 -16.74 1.77
C ALA A 103 -3.14 -15.45 1.56
N ALA A 104 -3.54 -14.35 2.21
CA ALA A 104 -2.80 -13.10 2.14
C ALA A 104 -1.42 -13.18 2.81
N SER A 105 -1.27 -13.94 3.90
CA SER A 105 0.02 -14.08 4.58
C SER A 105 1.02 -14.94 3.79
N LEU A 106 0.55 -15.99 3.11
CA LEU A 106 1.37 -16.74 2.14
C LEU A 106 1.89 -15.81 1.04
N MET A 107 1.02 -14.94 0.52
CA MET A 107 1.41 -13.98 -0.52
C MET A 107 2.32 -12.87 -0.02
N ALA A 108 2.13 -12.39 1.21
CA ALA A 108 3.01 -11.39 1.82
C ALA A 108 4.44 -11.90 2.01
N VAL A 109 4.63 -13.21 2.06
CA VAL A 109 5.96 -13.85 2.19
C VAL A 109 6.58 -14.22 0.84
N LEU A 110 5.80 -14.32 -0.23
CA LEU A 110 6.31 -14.72 -1.55
C LEU A 110 7.52 -13.88 -1.97
N VAL A 111 7.38 -12.55 -2.01
CA VAL A 111 8.47 -11.66 -2.46
C VAL A 111 9.65 -11.68 -1.48
N PRO A 112 9.47 -11.46 -0.16
CA PRO A 112 10.54 -11.62 0.82
C PRO A 112 11.31 -12.94 0.66
N PHE A 113 10.59 -14.06 0.47
CA PHE A 113 11.18 -15.38 0.29
C PHE A 113 12.04 -15.45 -0.97
N CYS A 114 11.51 -15.01 -2.12
CA CYS A 114 12.26 -14.97 -3.37
C CYS A 114 13.55 -14.14 -3.21
N VAL A 115 13.47 -12.95 -2.60
CA VAL A 115 14.63 -12.10 -2.34
C VAL A 115 15.65 -12.79 -1.42
N LEU A 116 15.19 -13.40 -0.32
CA LEU A 116 16.07 -14.08 0.63
C LEU A 116 16.80 -15.26 -0.01
N VAL A 117 16.12 -16.08 -0.81
CA VAL A 117 16.72 -17.23 -1.49
C VAL A 117 17.66 -16.77 -2.61
N SER A 118 17.25 -15.82 -3.45
CA SER A 118 18.07 -15.29 -4.55
C SER A 118 19.36 -14.64 -4.02
N LEU A 119 19.26 -13.90 -2.92
CA LEU A 119 20.40 -13.25 -2.27
C LEU A 119 21.05 -14.12 -1.18
N SER A 120 20.73 -15.41 -1.12
CA SER A 120 21.34 -16.29 -0.12
C SER A 120 22.86 -16.39 -0.34
N GLY A 121 23.62 -16.36 0.75
CA GLY A 121 25.09 -16.30 0.71
C GLY A 121 25.69 -14.90 0.50
N THR A 122 24.88 -13.86 0.24
CA THR A 122 25.37 -12.48 0.13
C THR A 122 25.11 -11.68 1.41
N ARG A 123 26.00 -10.72 1.70
CA ARG A 123 25.77 -9.71 2.76
C ARG A 123 24.91 -8.54 2.29
N TRP A 124 24.84 -8.33 0.98
CA TRP A 124 24.22 -7.16 0.38
C TRP A 124 22.81 -7.42 -0.15
N TYR A 125 22.04 -6.34 -0.27
CA TYR A 125 20.80 -6.34 -1.03
C TYR A 125 21.09 -6.34 -2.55
N PHE A 126 20.07 -6.11 -3.39
CA PHE A 126 20.27 -5.99 -4.85
C PHE A 126 21.40 -5.01 -5.19
N ALA A 127 22.13 -5.30 -6.26
CA ALA A 127 23.21 -4.47 -6.79
C ALA A 127 24.33 -4.07 -5.79
N GLY A 128 24.38 -4.61 -4.57
CA GLY A 128 25.44 -4.27 -3.63
C GLY A 128 25.44 -2.79 -3.24
N PRO A 129 26.61 -2.18 -3.01
CA PRO A 129 26.74 -0.73 -2.81
C PRO A 129 26.78 0.07 -4.13
N TYR A 130 26.44 -0.53 -5.28
CA TYR A 130 26.45 0.14 -6.57
C TYR A 130 25.11 0.81 -6.88
N TYR A 131 25.13 1.79 -7.79
CA TYR A 131 23.96 2.57 -8.21
C TYR A 131 23.21 3.18 -7.00
N ASP A 132 21.88 3.25 -7.07
CA ASP A 132 21.05 3.83 -6.02
C ASP A 132 21.14 3.10 -4.68
N GLN A 133 21.60 1.85 -4.66
CA GLN A 133 21.75 1.10 -3.42
C GLN A 133 22.90 1.66 -2.56
N GLY A 134 23.90 2.28 -3.20
CA GLY A 134 25.01 2.94 -2.52
C GLY A 134 24.55 4.05 -1.58
N PHE A 135 23.81 5.04 -2.09
CA PHE A 135 23.34 6.15 -1.26
C PHE A 135 22.35 5.68 -0.18
N ARG A 136 21.53 4.65 -0.47
CA ARG A 136 20.55 4.10 0.48
C ARG A 136 21.25 3.45 1.69
N VAL A 137 22.30 2.67 1.44
CA VAL A 137 23.13 2.08 2.49
C VAL A 137 23.91 3.14 3.25
N GLU A 138 24.45 4.15 2.56
CA GLU A 138 25.10 5.32 3.18
C GLU A 138 24.14 6.03 4.13
N TYR A 139 22.90 6.27 3.69
CA TYR A 139 21.93 7.01 4.48
C TYR A 139 21.51 6.26 5.77
N VAL A 140 21.27 4.95 5.67
CA VAL A 140 21.02 4.11 6.86
C VAL A 140 22.21 4.12 7.80
N THR A 141 23.43 4.02 7.27
CA THR A 141 24.65 4.04 8.08
C THR A 141 24.81 5.37 8.81
N ARG A 142 24.55 6.49 8.12
CA ARG A 142 24.55 7.82 8.74
C ARG A 142 23.53 7.94 9.87
N PHE A 143 22.32 7.40 9.70
CA PHE A 143 21.32 7.41 10.78
C PHE A 143 21.63 6.45 11.93
N ALA A 144 22.40 5.39 11.70
CA ALA A 144 22.94 4.57 12.78
C ALA A 144 23.97 5.35 13.62
N ASP A 145 24.73 6.25 12.99
CA ASP A 145 25.73 7.11 13.63
C ASP A 145 25.15 8.41 14.23
N SER A 146 24.08 8.95 13.66
CA SER A 146 23.41 10.17 14.14
C SER A 146 21.96 10.27 13.65
N LEU A 147 21.00 10.44 14.57
CA LEU A 147 19.58 10.57 14.23
C LEU A 147 19.17 11.98 13.74
N ARG A 148 20.15 12.86 13.48
CA ARG A 148 19.91 14.21 12.94
C ARG A 148 19.57 14.11 11.45
N LEU A 149 18.62 14.93 10.99
CA LEU A 149 18.16 14.95 9.58
C LEU A 149 19.17 15.65 8.65
N HIS A 150 20.34 15.05 8.50
CA HIS A 150 21.37 15.47 7.56
C HIS A 150 21.25 14.72 6.24
N ASP A 151 21.73 15.35 5.17
CA ASP A 151 21.91 14.70 3.89
C ASP A 151 22.75 13.42 4.01
N TYR A 152 22.56 12.46 3.11
CA TYR A 152 23.28 11.19 3.16
C TYR A 152 24.75 11.31 2.76
N SER A 153 25.12 12.26 1.89
CA SER A 153 26.51 12.46 1.45
C SER A 153 27.18 13.62 2.19
N TYR A 154 26.47 14.74 2.44
CA TYR A 154 27.07 15.94 3.03
C TYR A 154 26.71 16.16 4.51
N ALA A 155 27.69 16.03 5.41
CA ALA A 155 27.47 16.04 6.86
C ALA A 155 26.90 17.35 7.43
N HIS A 156 27.09 18.48 6.74
CA HIS A 156 26.64 19.81 7.18
C HIS A 156 25.45 20.35 6.37
N THR A 157 24.84 19.50 5.55
CA THR A 157 23.69 19.85 4.73
C THR A 157 22.42 19.25 5.33
N ALA A 158 21.32 20.01 5.32
CA ALA A 158 20.02 19.49 5.70
C ALA A 158 19.56 18.43 4.68
N ALA A 159 18.89 17.38 5.15
CA ALA A 159 18.39 16.32 4.29
C ALA A 159 17.42 16.85 3.23
N PHE A 160 17.77 16.71 1.95
CA PHE A 160 16.81 16.86 0.85
C PHE A 160 16.01 15.58 0.61
N TYR A 161 16.69 14.43 0.64
CA TYR A 161 16.07 13.15 0.35
C TYR A 161 15.20 12.64 1.51
N ASN A 162 14.15 11.87 1.16
CA ASN A 162 13.15 11.31 2.07
C ASN A 162 13.79 10.51 3.23
N PRO A 163 13.67 10.95 4.49
CA PRO A 163 14.46 10.34 5.56
C PRO A 163 13.75 9.19 6.30
N ALA A 164 12.42 9.07 6.28
CA ALA A 164 11.71 8.30 7.31
C ALA A 164 12.11 6.82 7.39
N TRP A 165 12.15 6.12 6.26
CA TRP A 165 12.52 4.71 6.25
C TRP A 165 13.99 4.48 6.64
N PHE A 166 14.89 5.33 6.14
CA PHE A 166 16.32 5.26 6.44
C PHE A 166 16.60 5.59 7.90
N TRP A 167 15.91 6.58 8.46
CA TRP A 167 15.98 6.97 9.85
C TRP A 167 15.53 5.84 10.78
N LEU A 168 14.38 5.21 10.48
CA LEU A 168 13.89 4.07 11.25
C LEU A 168 14.83 2.87 11.16
N THR A 169 15.41 2.62 9.99
CA THR A 169 16.36 1.53 9.79
C THR A 169 17.68 1.79 10.52
N GLY A 170 18.22 3.02 10.45
CA GLY A 170 19.42 3.42 11.18
C GLY A 170 19.22 3.40 12.70
N LEU A 171 18.08 3.89 13.19
CA LEU A 171 17.69 3.76 14.60
C LEU A 171 17.63 2.29 15.02
N SER A 172 17.04 1.42 14.21
CA SER A 172 16.96 -0.01 14.49
C SER A 172 18.35 -0.64 14.55
N ALA A 173 19.27 -0.25 13.65
CA ALA A 173 20.65 -0.69 13.66
C ALA A 173 21.37 -0.27 14.95
N ARG A 174 21.20 1.00 15.36
CA ARG A 174 21.72 1.56 16.60
C ARG A 174 21.21 0.81 17.83
N ILE A 175 19.90 0.56 17.92
CA ILE A 175 19.29 -0.20 19.03
C ILE A 175 19.82 -1.63 19.07
N ALA A 176 19.97 -2.28 17.91
CA ALA A 176 20.47 -3.64 17.80
C ALA A 176 21.99 -3.77 17.97
N GLY A 177 22.73 -2.65 18.06
CA GLY A 177 24.19 -2.67 18.16
C GLY A 177 24.90 -3.20 16.91
N VAL A 178 24.28 -3.09 15.73
CA VAL A 178 24.85 -3.52 14.45
C VAL A 178 25.17 -2.33 13.55
N ALA A 179 26.14 -2.49 12.65
CA ALA A 179 26.44 -1.46 11.67
C ALA A 179 25.23 -1.22 10.73
N GLY A 180 24.99 0.03 10.33
CA GLY A 180 23.82 0.38 9.51
C GLY A 180 23.71 -0.40 8.20
N TRP A 181 24.84 -0.63 7.51
CA TRP A 181 24.87 -1.44 6.29
C TRP A 181 24.42 -2.90 6.51
N VAL A 182 24.63 -3.47 7.72
CA VAL A 182 24.17 -4.82 8.08
C VAL A 182 22.65 -4.85 8.24
N ALA A 183 22.07 -3.79 8.79
CA ALA A 183 20.62 -3.68 8.99
C ALA A 183 19.84 -3.48 7.68
N TYR A 184 20.49 -3.02 6.61
CA TYR A 184 19.82 -2.65 5.36
C TYR A 184 19.06 -3.81 4.70
N LYS A 185 19.74 -4.93 4.41
CA LYS A 185 19.13 -6.13 3.79
C LYS A 185 17.94 -6.69 4.58
N PRO A 186 18.05 -6.97 5.89
CA PRO A 186 16.90 -7.49 6.66
C PRO A 186 15.77 -6.46 6.76
N ALA A 187 16.07 -5.17 6.91
CA ALA A 187 15.04 -4.13 6.93
C ALA A 187 14.30 -4.02 5.59
N ALA A 188 15.02 -4.11 4.46
CA ALA A 188 14.43 -4.15 3.12
C ALA A 188 13.45 -5.33 2.97
N VAL A 189 13.89 -6.55 3.31
CA VAL A 189 13.06 -7.77 3.25
C VAL A 189 11.84 -7.67 4.18
N PHE A 190 12.03 -7.16 5.39
CA PHE A 190 10.91 -6.96 6.33
C PHE A 190 9.91 -5.92 5.82
N THR A 191 10.39 -4.84 5.20
CA THR A 191 9.56 -3.79 4.61
C THR A 191 8.69 -4.34 3.49
N LEU A 192 9.22 -5.25 2.66
CA LEU A 192 8.43 -5.94 1.64
C LEU A 192 7.24 -6.68 2.27
N TRP A 193 7.51 -7.47 3.31
CA TRP A 193 6.44 -8.16 4.02
C TRP A 193 5.40 -7.19 4.61
N VAL A 194 5.85 -6.13 5.29
CA VAL A 194 4.96 -5.10 5.88
C VAL A 194 4.08 -4.46 4.81
N ALA A 195 4.63 -4.10 3.65
CA ALA A 195 3.87 -3.51 2.56
C ALA A 195 2.70 -4.39 2.13
N ALA A 196 2.92 -5.71 1.97
CA ALA A 196 1.87 -6.65 1.61
C ALA A 196 0.83 -6.84 2.73
N VAL A 197 1.26 -6.87 4.01
CA VAL A 197 0.34 -6.95 5.16
C VAL A 197 -0.58 -5.73 5.21
N VAL A 198 -0.01 -4.52 5.07
CA VAL A 198 -0.77 -3.25 5.09
C VAL A 198 -1.72 -3.19 3.90
N THR A 199 -1.29 -3.63 2.73
CA THR A 199 -2.12 -3.72 1.51
C THR A 199 -3.35 -4.61 1.74
N PHE A 200 -3.17 -5.81 2.30
CA PHE A 200 -4.29 -6.67 2.64
C PHE A 200 -5.20 -6.05 3.69
N ALA A 201 -4.63 -5.45 4.74
CA ALA A 201 -5.42 -4.82 5.79
C ALA A 201 -6.32 -3.70 5.22
N ALA A 202 -5.77 -2.86 4.35
CA ALA A 202 -6.50 -1.79 3.69
C ALA A 202 -7.59 -2.34 2.76
N TRP A 203 -7.25 -3.29 1.87
CA TRP A 203 -8.23 -3.88 0.97
C TRP A 203 -9.34 -4.64 1.69
N ARG A 204 -9.01 -5.39 2.74
CA ARG A 204 -10.01 -6.09 3.57
C ARG A 204 -11.04 -5.12 4.14
N ARG A 205 -10.62 -3.91 4.53
CA ARG A 205 -11.54 -2.85 4.98
C ARG A 205 -12.37 -2.27 3.83
N CYS A 206 -11.81 -2.15 2.61
CA CYS A 206 -12.54 -1.59 1.48
C CYS A 206 -13.57 -2.56 0.87
N VAL A 207 -13.14 -3.80 0.59
CA VAL A 207 -13.86 -4.76 -0.27
C VAL A 207 -14.21 -6.09 0.40
N GLY A 208 -13.86 -6.24 1.67
CA GLY A 208 -14.03 -7.48 2.45
C GLY A 208 -12.83 -8.43 2.33
N PRO A 209 -12.74 -9.45 3.21
CA PRO A 209 -11.55 -10.28 3.34
C PRO A 209 -11.22 -11.10 2.09
N ARG A 210 -12.21 -11.65 1.40
CA ARG A 210 -11.99 -12.49 0.21
C ARG A 210 -11.45 -11.71 -0.98
N ARG A 211 -12.10 -10.58 -1.32
CA ARG A 211 -11.63 -9.70 -2.40
C ARG A 211 -10.31 -9.04 -2.03
N GLY A 212 -10.12 -8.69 -0.75
CA GLY A 212 -8.86 -8.11 -0.31
C GLY A 212 -7.70 -9.09 -0.38
N ALA A 213 -7.92 -10.37 -0.06
CA ALA A 213 -6.92 -11.41 -0.28
C ALA A 213 -6.59 -11.55 -1.76
N LEU A 214 -7.61 -11.61 -2.63
CA LEU A 214 -7.40 -11.68 -4.09
C LEU A 214 -6.59 -10.49 -4.63
N LEU A 215 -6.96 -9.26 -4.28
CA LEU A 215 -6.24 -8.06 -4.74
C LEU A 215 -4.80 -8.06 -4.23
N THR A 216 -4.58 -8.45 -2.97
CA THR A 216 -3.21 -8.59 -2.42
C THR A 216 -2.41 -9.67 -3.15
N THR A 217 -3.03 -10.81 -3.48
CA THR A 217 -2.42 -11.86 -4.29
C THR A 217 -2.00 -11.31 -5.64
N VAL A 218 -2.88 -10.60 -6.35
CA VAL A 218 -2.55 -10.00 -7.66
C VAL A 218 -1.39 -9.01 -7.52
N THR A 219 -1.40 -8.13 -6.51
CA THR A 219 -0.30 -7.20 -6.22
C THR A 219 1.03 -7.92 -5.97
N CYS A 220 1.03 -9.08 -5.33
CA CYS A 220 2.24 -9.83 -4.99
C CYS A 220 2.69 -10.85 -6.07
N VAL A 221 1.79 -11.35 -6.92
CA VAL A 221 2.11 -12.32 -8.00
C VAL A 221 2.69 -11.63 -9.22
N ALA A 222 2.39 -10.35 -9.44
CA ALA A 222 2.96 -9.57 -10.53
C ALA A 222 4.50 -9.28 -10.38
N LEU A 223 5.20 -10.10 -9.58
CA LEU A 223 6.63 -10.15 -9.32
C LEU A 223 7.17 -11.56 -9.63
N PRO A 224 8.36 -11.73 -10.19
CA PRO A 224 8.97 -11.14 -11.38
C PRO A 224 9.33 -12.24 -12.43
N SER A 225 9.66 -11.82 -13.65
CA SER A 225 10.69 -12.52 -14.44
C SER A 225 11.48 -11.50 -15.26
N ALA A 226 12.77 -11.38 -14.97
CA ALA A 226 13.72 -10.63 -15.80
C ALA A 226 13.98 -11.35 -17.15
N ALA A 227 13.69 -12.65 -17.24
CA ALA A 227 13.83 -13.45 -18.46
C ALA A 227 12.62 -13.30 -19.42
N ALA A 228 11.53 -12.71 -18.95
CA ALA A 228 10.35 -12.44 -19.75
C ALA A 228 9.99 -10.96 -19.61
N ALA A 229 10.63 -10.11 -20.43
CA ALA A 229 10.36 -8.68 -20.48
C ALA A 229 8.85 -8.37 -20.62
N TRP A 230 8.09 -9.25 -21.28
CA TRP A 230 6.64 -9.16 -21.45
C TRP A 230 5.80 -9.47 -20.18
N LEU A 231 6.39 -10.08 -19.15
CA LEU A 231 5.74 -10.45 -17.89
C LEU A 231 6.08 -9.50 -16.73
N GLY A 232 7.20 -8.77 -16.78
CA GLY A 232 7.70 -8.10 -15.57
C GLY A 232 8.59 -6.88 -15.74
N ALA A 233 8.98 -6.46 -16.96
CA ALA A 233 9.92 -5.33 -17.10
C ALA A 233 9.30 -3.96 -16.80
N VAL A 234 7.97 -3.85 -16.79
CA VAL A 234 7.27 -2.56 -16.79
C VAL A 234 6.36 -2.37 -15.56
N THR A 235 6.26 -3.36 -14.67
CA THR A 235 5.39 -3.21 -13.50
C THR A 235 6.08 -2.41 -12.39
N LEU A 236 5.26 -1.73 -11.57
CA LEU A 236 5.58 -1.04 -10.31
C LEU A 236 6.53 -1.84 -9.37
N LEU A 237 6.66 -3.13 -9.65
CA LEU A 237 7.14 -4.15 -8.75
C LEU A 237 8.62 -4.50 -8.94
N ILE A 238 9.24 -4.24 -10.11
CA ILE A 238 10.70 -4.15 -10.19
C ILE A 238 11.18 -3.00 -9.29
N ASN A 239 10.50 -1.85 -9.37
CA ASN A 239 10.80 -0.69 -8.54
C ASN A 239 10.49 -0.97 -7.05
N GLY A 240 9.39 -1.66 -6.73
CA GLY A 240 9.05 -1.99 -5.34
C GLY A 240 10.05 -2.93 -4.65
N VAL A 241 10.64 -3.87 -5.39
CA VAL A 241 11.68 -4.77 -4.85
C VAL A 241 13.04 -4.08 -4.78
N TYR A 242 13.37 -3.24 -5.76
CA TYR A 242 14.61 -2.44 -5.72
C TYR A 242 14.55 -1.31 -4.67
N GLU A 243 13.36 -0.76 -4.44
CA GLU A 243 13.07 0.37 -3.54
C GLU A 243 11.98 -0.01 -2.52
N PRO A 244 12.28 -0.90 -1.56
CA PRO A 244 11.28 -1.49 -0.65
C PRO A 244 10.51 -0.44 0.16
N TYR A 245 11.14 0.69 0.49
CA TYR A 245 10.51 1.81 1.17
C TYR A 245 9.45 2.53 0.31
N GLY A 246 9.58 2.53 -1.01
CA GLY A 246 8.52 3.02 -1.89
C GLY A 246 7.30 2.11 -1.86
N TRP A 247 7.52 0.80 -1.77
CA TRP A 247 6.44 -0.18 -1.83
C TRP A 247 5.48 -0.13 -0.64
N VAL A 248 5.97 0.24 0.57
CA VAL A 248 5.09 0.42 1.74
C VAL A 248 4.08 1.56 1.58
N VAL A 249 4.34 2.50 0.66
CA VAL A 249 3.39 3.55 0.28
C VAL A 249 2.57 3.13 -0.93
N ALA A 250 3.25 2.68 -1.99
CA ALA A 250 2.62 2.39 -3.28
C ALA A 250 1.61 1.25 -3.21
N ALA A 251 1.98 0.10 -2.61
CA ALA A 251 1.12 -1.08 -2.60
C ALA A 251 -0.25 -0.86 -1.95
N PRO A 252 -0.36 -0.20 -0.78
CA PRO A 252 -1.66 0.04 -0.16
C PRO A 252 -2.38 1.30 -0.69
N LEU A 253 -1.74 2.16 -1.48
CA LEU A 253 -2.32 3.42 -1.94
C LEU A 253 -3.68 3.24 -2.65
N PRO A 254 -3.86 2.29 -3.59
CA PRO A 254 -5.16 2.02 -4.21
C PRO A 254 -6.28 1.72 -3.22
N ALA A 255 -5.96 0.92 -2.18
CA ALA A 255 -6.91 0.57 -1.14
C ALA A 255 -7.26 1.77 -0.26
N PHE A 256 -6.30 2.65 0.05
CA PHE A 256 -6.55 3.89 0.79
C PHE A 256 -7.40 4.88 -0.01
N VAL A 257 -7.13 5.05 -1.31
CA VAL A 257 -7.98 5.84 -2.22
C VAL A 257 -9.41 5.29 -2.24
N CYS A 258 -9.56 3.96 -2.36
CA CYS A 258 -10.85 3.27 -2.28
C CYS A 258 -11.59 3.56 -0.96
N LEU A 259 -10.89 3.54 0.17
CA LEU A 259 -11.45 3.84 1.49
C LEU A 259 -11.88 5.31 1.61
N TRP A 260 -11.07 6.24 1.12
CA TRP A 260 -11.38 7.68 1.14
C TRP A 260 -12.58 8.02 0.26
N ALA A 261 -12.65 7.45 -0.94
CA ALA A 261 -13.78 7.60 -1.86
C ALA A 261 -15.10 7.08 -1.28
N ARG A 262 -15.04 6.17 -0.31
CA ARG A 262 -16.23 5.57 0.35
C ARG A 262 -16.67 6.31 1.60
N ALA A 263 -15.80 7.11 2.21
CA ALA A 263 -16.18 7.92 3.37
C ALA A 263 -17.41 8.77 3.01
N ARG A 264 -18.26 9.12 3.98
CA ARG A 264 -19.48 9.89 3.77
C ARG A 264 -19.70 10.88 4.90
N GLY A 265 -20.60 11.83 4.66
CA GLY A 265 -20.98 12.87 5.61
C GLY A 265 -20.32 14.21 5.31
N GLY A 266 -20.80 15.25 5.99
CA GLY A 266 -20.24 16.61 5.92
C GLY A 266 -18.89 16.73 6.63
N LEU A 267 -18.32 17.93 6.62
CA LEU A 267 -16.97 18.22 7.12
C LEU A 267 -16.65 17.53 8.46
N HIS A 268 -15.54 16.80 8.50
CA HIS A 268 -15.13 16.01 9.66
C HIS A 268 -13.63 16.13 9.95
N LEU A 269 -13.28 16.64 11.13
CA LEU A 269 -11.89 16.84 11.55
C LEU A 269 -11.04 15.56 11.50
N GLY A 270 -11.62 14.41 11.85
CA GLY A 270 -10.89 13.13 11.76
C GLY A 270 -10.43 12.79 10.35
N ARG A 271 -11.14 13.24 9.30
CA ARG A 271 -10.69 13.05 7.91
C ARG A 271 -9.52 13.96 7.57
N VAL A 272 -9.58 15.22 8.01
CA VAL A 272 -8.49 16.18 7.88
C VAL A 272 -7.19 15.64 8.49
N VAL A 273 -7.28 15.14 9.74
CA VAL A 273 -6.13 14.56 10.44
C VAL A 273 -5.58 13.35 9.69
N VAL A 274 -6.44 12.44 9.24
CA VAL A 274 -6.00 11.26 8.47
C VAL A 274 -5.34 11.65 7.14
N ILE A 275 -5.89 12.62 6.40
CA ILE A 275 -5.27 13.13 5.16
C ILE A 275 -3.89 13.73 5.47
N ALA A 276 -3.80 14.59 6.48
CA ALA A 276 -2.55 15.23 6.87
C ALA A 276 -1.46 14.21 7.19
N PHE A 277 -1.75 13.25 8.08
CA PHE A 277 -0.80 12.22 8.46
C PHE A 277 -0.46 11.26 7.31
N ALA A 278 -1.45 10.81 6.54
CA ALA A 278 -1.20 9.85 5.47
C ALA A 278 -0.36 10.44 4.34
N VAL A 279 -0.69 11.66 3.89
CA VAL A 279 0.08 12.36 2.84
C VAL A 279 1.47 12.74 3.36
N ALA A 280 1.58 13.24 4.60
CA ALA A 280 2.88 13.53 5.19
C ALA A 280 3.73 12.27 5.30
N LEU A 281 3.22 11.17 5.86
CA LEU A 281 3.95 9.91 5.98
C LEU A 281 4.39 9.36 4.62
N ALA A 282 3.51 9.43 3.62
CA ALA A 282 3.84 9.08 2.25
C ALA A 282 5.00 9.94 1.73
N CYS A 283 4.93 11.27 1.87
CA CYS A 283 6.02 12.18 1.50
C CYS A 283 7.30 11.95 2.31
N TRP A 284 7.24 11.67 3.60
CA TRP A 284 8.41 11.40 4.44
C TRP A 284 9.13 10.10 4.02
N THR A 285 8.38 9.16 3.44
CA THR A 285 8.88 7.86 2.97
C THR A 285 9.31 7.91 1.50
N TYR A 286 8.53 8.57 0.65
CA TYR A 286 8.74 8.67 -0.79
C TYR A 286 7.93 9.85 -1.37
N THR A 287 8.59 10.97 -1.73
CA THR A 287 7.91 12.22 -2.14
C THR A 287 6.97 12.00 -3.31
N GLU A 288 7.39 11.24 -4.32
CA GLU A 288 6.60 11.03 -5.54
C GLU A 288 5.25 10.36 -5.22
N PHE A 289 5.25 9.27 -4.45
CA PHE A 289 4.00 8.63 -4.03
C PHE A 289 3.18 9.48 -3.07
N GLY A 290 3.82 10.32 -2.25
CA GLY A 290 3.13 11.32 -1.45
C GLY A 290 2.43 12.39 -2.30
N ALA A 291 3.07 12.87 -3.36
CA ALA A 291 2.48 13.79 -4.32
C ALA A 291 1.29 13.15 -5.04
N LEU A 292 1.41 11.89 -5.48
CA LEU A 292 0.30 11.13 -6.05
C LEU A 292 -0.86 10.95 -5.07
N ALA A 293 -0.58 10.65 -3.80
CA ALA A 293 -1.61 10.60 -2.77
C ALA A 293 -2.33 11.95 -2.62
N GLY A 294 -1.59 13.06 -2.67
CA GLY A 294 -2.15 14.42 -2.67
C GLY A 294 -3.05 14.71 -3.88
N VAL A 295 -2.60 14.37 -5.09
CA VAL A 295 -3.42 14.45 -6.31
C VAL A 295 -4.69 13.62 -6.15
N GLY A 296 -4.56 12.39 -5.63
CA GLY A 296 -5.69 11.52 -5.31
C GLY A 296 -6.72 12.17 -4.40
N VAL A 297 -6.26 12.80 -3.31
CA VAL A 297 -7.13 13.55 -2.38
C VAL A 297 -7.87 14.68 -3.09
N VAL A 298 -7.17 15.46 -3.93
CA VAL A 298 -7.78 16.57 -4.69
C VAL A 298 -8.81 16.05 -5.70
N THR A 299 -8.46 15.03 -6.50
CA THR A 299 -9.39 14.43 -7.49
C THR A 299 -10.63 13.86 -6.82
N LEU A 300 -10.47 13.16 -5.69
CA LEU A 300 -11.60 12.66 -4.91
C LEU A 300 -12.47 13.79 -4.36
N ALA A 301 -11.86 14.86 -3.85
CA ALA A 301 -12.61 15.98 -3.32
C ALA A 301 -13.42 16.72 -4.39
N LEU A 302 -12.85 16.89 -5.59
CA LEU A 302 -13.51 17.56 -6.70
C LEU A 302 -14.63 16.75 -7.34
N THR A 303 -14.57 15.42 -7.26
CA THR A 303 -15.55 14.50 -7.86
C THR A 303 -16.60 13.96 -6.88
N ALA A 304 -16.46 14.27 -5.59
CA ALA A 304 -17.40 13.83 -4.57
C ALA A 304 -18.74 14.61 -4.64
N PRO A 305 -19.87 13.97 -4.30
CA PRO A 305 -21.16 14.66 -4.20
C PRO A 305 -21.13 15.81 -3.19
N GLU A 306 -20.46 15.63 -2.05
CA GLU A 306 -20.26 16.67 -1.03
C GLU A 306 -19.02 17.54 -1.32
N ARG A 307 -18.88 18.00 -2.57
CA ARG A 307 -17.67 18.65 -3.09
C ARG A 307 -17.16 19.77 -2.18
N ARG A 308 -18.05 20.62 -1.67
CA ARG A 308 -17.65 21.78 -0.85
C ARG A 308 -16.94 21.34 0.42
N GLU A 309 -17.54 20.44 1.19
CA GLU A 309 -16.98 19.92 2.43
C GLU A 309 -15.69 19.15 2.18
N ARG A 310 -15.65 18.37 1.10
CA ARG A 310 -14.47 17.58 0.73
C ARG A 310 -13.29 18.42 0.29
N VAL A 311 -13.53 19.52 -0.43
CA VAL A 311 -12.48 20.45 -0.81
C VAL A 311 -11.91 21.14 0.44
N LEU A 312 -12.76 21.54 1.39
CA LEU A 312 -12.28 22.10 2.66
C LEU A 312 -11.44 21.09 3.44
N GLU A 313 -11.87 19.83 3.50
CA GLU A 313 -11.10 18.77 4.15
C GLU A 313 -9.77 18.50 3.45
N ALA A 314 -9.76 18.48 2.10
CA ALA A 314 -8.56 18.29 1.31
C ALA A 314 -7.58 19.45 1.52
N VAL A 315 -8.03 20.70 1.45
CA VAL A 315 -7.20 21.89 1.70
C VAL A 315 -6.63 21.83 3.12
N ALA A 316 -7.48 21.69 4.14
CA ALA A 316 -7.02 21.63 5.53
C ALA A 316 -6.07 20.46 5.78
N GLY A 317 -6.35 19.29 5.19
CA GLY A 317 -5.53 18.10 5.32
C GLY A 317 -4.17 18.24 4.64
N LEU A 318 -4.12 18.78 3.42
CA LEU A 318 -2.87 19.02 2.69
C LEU A 318 -2.04 20.15 3.33
N THR A 319 -2.67 21.20 3.85
CA THR A 319 -2.00 22.20 4.68
C THR A 319 -1.41 21.56 5.94
N GLY A 320 -2.18 20.71 6.62
CA GLY A 320 -1.70 19.93 7.76
C GLY A 320 -0.52 19.02 7.40
N ALA A 321 -0.55 18.38 6.24
CA ALA A 321 0.57 17.59 5.73
C ALA A 321 1.82 18.47 5.54
N GLY A 322 1.67 19.67 4.97
CA GLY A 322 2.76 20.63 4.83
C GLY A 322 3.40 21.02 6.18
N VAL A 323 2.59 21.22 7.22
CA VAL A 323 3.08 21.47 8.58
C VAL A 323 3.86 20.27 9.12
N LEU A 324 3.38 19.05 8.92
CA LEU A 324 4.06 17.82 9.35
C LEU A 324 5.35 17.53 8.56
N LEU A 325 5.47 18.07 7.35
CA LEU A 325 6.68 17.97 6.53
C LEU A 325 7.72 19.04 6.87
N ALA A 326 7.30 20.13 7.52
CA ALA A 326 8.16 21.27 7.80
C ALA A 326 9.47 20.91 8.52
N PRO A 327 9.50 20.03 9.54
CA PRO A 327 10.75 19.68 10.23
C PRO A 327 11.84 19.07 9.33
N TRP A 328 11.45 18.43 8.22
CA TRP A 328 12.39 17.86 7.26
C TRP A 328 12.72 18.84 6.14
N ILE A 329 11.71 19.40 5.47
CA ILE A 329 11.96 20.12 4.21
C ILE A 329 12.36 21.58 4.43
N VAL A 330 11.88 22.25 5.48
CA VAL A 330 12.13 23.68 5.71
C VAL A 330 13.62 23.98 5.92
N PRO A 331 14.39 23.22 6.72
CA PRO A 331 15.84 23.46 6.86
C PRO A 331 16.58 23.43 5.52
N PHE A 332 16.21 22.51 4.63
CA PHE A 332 16.77 22.45 3.27
C PHE A 332 16.35 23.67 2.45
N LEU A 333 15.06 24.00 2.41
CA LEU A 333 14.54 25.16 1.65
C LEU A 333 15.16 26.48 2.09
N VAL A 334 15.34 26.68 3.40
CA VAL A 334 16.01 27.87 3.95
C VAL A 334 17.47 27.91 3.50
N SER A 335 18.17 26.77 3.53
CA SER A 335 19.56 26.70 3.07
C SER A 335 19.68 26.97 1.57
N TRP A 336 18.78 26.39 0.76
CA TRP A 336 18.72 26.61 -0.68
C TRP A 336 18.40 28.07 -1.02
N ALA A 337 17.47 28.70 -0.30
CA ALA A 337 17.13 30.11 -0.47
C ALA A 337 18.29 31.05 -0.11
N ARG A 338 19.02 30.76 0.97
CA ARG A 338 20.20 31.56 1.40
C ARG A 338 21.33 31.56 0.38
N VAL A 339 21.48 30.49 -0.39
CA VAL A 339 22.49 30.36 -1.45
C VAL A 339 21.99 30.95 -2.79
N GLY A 340 20.79 31.54 -2.82
CA GLY A 340 20.25 32.21 -3.99
C GLY A 340 19.46 31.30 -4.92
N LEU A 341 18.87 30.20 -4.41
CA LEU A 341 18.06 29.24 -5.17
C LEU A 341 18.76 28.74 -6.45
N PRO A 342 20.02 28.25 -6.34
CA PRO A 342 20.74 27.74 -7.50
C PRO A 342 19.93 26.64 -8.19
N HIS A 343 19.92 26.69 -9.51
CA HIS A 343 19.20 25.75 -10.34
C HIS A 343 19.88 24.37 -10.35
N SER A 344 19.09 23.29 -10.29
CA SER A 344 19.62 21.94 -10.34
C SER A 344 19.93 21.54 -11.77
N VAL A 345 21.22 21.53 -12.14
CA VAL A 345 21.67 21.10 -13.48
C VAL A 345 21.28 19.64 -13.75
N VAL A 346 21.28 18.79 -12.72
CA VAL A 346 20.90 17.37 -12.82
C VAL A 346 19.40 17.22 -13.11
N GLY A 347 18.54 18.05 -12.51
CA GLY A 347 17.10 18.04 -12.79
C GLY A 347 16.75 18.52 -14.20
N SER A 348 17.63 19.27 -14.84
CA SER A 348 17.42 19.86 -16.17
C SER A 348 18.04 19.05 -17.29
N PHE A 349 18.90 18.09 -16.94
CA PHE A 349 19.51 17.17 -17.88
C PHE A 349 18.84 15.80 -17.77
N THR A 350 17.87 15.54 -18.63
CA THR A 350 17.26 14.22 -18.80
C THR A 350 17.93 13.53 -19.99
N ASN A 351 18.64 12.42 -19.75
CA ASN A 351 19.09 11.57 -20.86
C ASN A 351 17.91 10.76 -21.40
N THR A 352 17.99 10.28 -22.65
CA THR A 352 16.95 9.44 -23.26
C THR A 352 16.68 8.15 -22.47
N GLU A 353 17.66 7.69 -21.69
CA GLU A 353 17.57 6.52 -20.80
C GLU A 353 16.82 6.80 -19.49
N SER A 354 16.59 8.07 -19.13
CA SER A 354 15.84 8.47 -17.92
C SER A 354 14.32 8.49 -18.16
N PHE A 355 13.88 8.31 -19.41
CA PHE A 355 12.48 8.19 -19.78
C PHE A 355 12.03 6.74 -19.59
N GLY A 356 11.22 6.49 -18.56
CA GLY A 356 10.44 5.25 -18.47
C GLY A 356 9.23 5.31 -19.41
N PRO A 357 8.77 4.15 -19.94
CA PRO A 357 7.54 4.11 -20.73
C PRO A 357 6.36 4.66 -19.92
N LEU A 358 5.35 5.19 -20.62
CA LEU A 358 4.09 5.55 -20.00
C LEU A 358 3.52 4.33 -19.26
N SER A 359 2.72 4.56 -18.23
CA SER A 359 2.02 3.50 -17.46
C SER A 359 1.20 2.55 -18.33
N PHE A 360 0.76 3.06 -19.49
CA PHE A 360 0.48 2.23 -20.65
C PHE A 360 1.70 2.30 -21.54
N ASP A 361 2.58 1.31 -21.41
CA ASP A 361 3.44 1.00 -22.53
C ASP A 361 2.47 0.59 -23.66
N PRO A 362 2.44 1.28 -24.82
CA PRO A 362 1.63 0.86 -25.94
C PRO A 362 2.06 -0.52 -26.47
N THR A 363 3.12 -1.13 -25.92
CA THR A 363 3.25 -2.58 -26.01
C THR A 363 2.03 -3.25 -25.37
N LEU A 364 1.20 -3.88 -26.20
CA LEU A 364 0.05 -4.68 -25.80
C LEU A 364 0.50 -5.83 -24.89
N SER A 365 0.72 -5.56 -23.60
CA SER A 365 0.92 -6.61 -22.61
C SER A 365 -0.44 -7.22 -22.25
N PRO A 366 -0.52 -8.55 -22.05
CA PRO A 366 -1.75 -9.18 -21.57
C PRO A 366 -2.29 -8.54 -20.28
N TRP A 367 -1.41 -8.01 -19.42
CA TRP A 367 -1.78 -7.32 -18.19
C TRP A 367 -2.44 -5.97 -18.44
N SER A 368 -1.94 -5.20 -19.40
CA SER A 368 -2.55 -3.92 -19.81
C SER A 368 -3.97 -4.13 -20.35
N ILE A 369 -4.18 -5.22 -21.11
CA ILE A 369 -5.51 -5.61 -21.60
C ILE A 369 -6.42 -6.02 -20.44
N VAL A 370 -5.94 -6.85 -19.51
CA VAL A 370 -6.72 -7.28 -18.34
C VAL A 370 -7.09 -6.09 -17.46
N ALA A 371 -6.16 -5.14 -17.24
CA ALA A 371 -6.42 -3.92 -16.48
C ALA A 371 -7.47 -3.05 -17.19
N LEU A 372 -7.35 -2.85 -18.51
CA LEU A 372 -8.31 -2.08 -19.31
C LEU A 372 -9.72 -2.72 -19.26
N VAL A 373 -9.82 -4.03 -19.46
CA VAL A 373 -11.08 -4.78 -19.33
C VAL A 373 -11.62 -4.64 -17.91
N GLY A 374 -10.77 -4.72 -16.89
CA GLY A 374 -11.14 -4.49 -15.49
C GLY A 374 -11.76 -3.11 -15.27
N ILE A 375 -11.13 -2.05 -15.79
CA ILE A 375 -11.63 -0.66 -15.72
C ILE A 375 -13.00 -0.55 -16.41
N VAL A 376 -13.14 -1.06 -17.64
CA VAL A 376 -14.41 -1.04 -18.38
C VAL A 376 -15.52 -1.75 -17.59
N LEU A 377 -15.23 -2.94 -17.04
CA LEU A 377 -16.19 -3.69 -16.23
C LEU A 377 -16.54 -2.97 -14.91
N LEU A 378 -15.59 -2.25 -14.30
CA LEU A 378 -15.84 -1.45 -13.09
C LEU A 378 -16.71 -0.23 -13.37
N VAL A 379 -16.51 0.43 -14.51
CA VAL A 379 -17.37 1.54 -14.97
C VAL A 379 -18.77 1.03 -15.29
N ALA A 380 -18.89 -0.12 -15.95
CA ALA A 380 -20.16 -0.72 -16.36
C ALA A 380 -20.99 -1.28 -15.18
N ARG A 381 -20.36 -1.66 -14.06
CA ARG A 381 -21.06 -2.25 -12.90
C ARG A 381 -21.63 -1.18 -11.95
N GLY A 382 -22.88 -1.41 -11.52
CA GLY A 382 -23.76 -0.45 -10.83
C GLY A 382 -23.30 0.15 -9.48
N SER A 383 -24.18 0.98 -8.91
CA SER A 383 -23.97 2.07 -7.93
C SER A 383 -23.61 1.70 -6.47
N GLY A 384 -23.11 0.49 -6.21
CA GLY A 384 -22.70 0.06 -4.86
C GLY A 384 -21.56 0.90 -4.30
N ALA A 385 -21.48 1.05 -2.97
CA ALA A 385 -20.41 1.80 -2.32
C ALA A 385 -19.01 1.28 -2.65
N VAL A 386 -18.86 -0.04 -2.86
CA VAL A 386 -17.58 -0.65 -3.27
C VAL A 386 -17.23 -0.23 -4.69
N ASN A 387 -18.18 -0.35 -5.61
CA ASN A 387 -18.00 0.00 -7.01
C ASN A 387 -17.76 1.50 -7.20
N ARG A 388 -18.32 2.38 -6.35
CA ARG A 388 -17.96 3.81 -6.34
C ARG A 388 -16.47 4.02 -6.03
N GLY A 389 -15.97 3.42 -4.96
CA GLY A 389 -14.55 3.56 -4.59
C GLY A 389 -13.61 3.07 -5.68
N LEU A 390 -13.93 1.92 -6.29
CA LEU A 390 -13.15 1.36 -7.41
C LEU A 390 -13.25 2.21 -8.69
N ARG A 391 -14.39 2.84 -8.97
CA ARG A 391 -14.51 3.78 -10.10
C ARG A 391 -13.70 5.05 -9.91
N HIS A 392 -13.67 5.60 -8.70
CA HIS A 392 -12.81 6.76 -8.41
C HIS A 392 -11.32 6.43 -8.52
N LEU A 393 -10.91 5.20 -8.14
CA LEU A 393 -9.56 4.71 -8.40
C LEU A 393 -9.26 4.68 -9.91
N GLY A 394 -10.18 4.16 -10.72
CA GLY A 394 -10.10 4.21 -12.19
C GLY A 394 -10.03 5.64 -12.76
N GLY A 395 -10.74 6.60 -12.17
CA GLY A 395 -10.67 8.00 -12.56
C GLY A 395 -9.34 8.67 -12.18
N LEU A 396 -8.86 8.42 -10.95
CA LEU A 396 -7.54 8.90 -10.50
C LEU A 396 -6.43 8.39 -11.42
N LEU A 397 -6.53 7.13 -11.83
CA LEU A 397 -5.64 6.51 -12.79
C LEU A 397 -5.55 7.27 -14.11
N VAL A 398 -6.70 7.60 -14.69
CA VAL A 398 -6.76 8.36 -15.95
C VAL A 398 -6.17 9.75 -15.75
N VAL A 399 -6.52 10.44 -14.66
CA VAL A 399 -5.97 11.77 -14.34
C VAL A 399 -4.45 11.70 -14.18
N ALA A 400 -3.94 10.72 -13.44
CA ALA A 400 -2.52 10.54 -13.23
C ALA A 400 -1.80 10.20 -14.56
N ALA A 401 -2.40 9.39 -15.43
CA ALA A 401 -1.88 9.09 -16.76
C ALA A 401 -1.82 10.34 -17.66
N VAL A 402 -2.86 11.17 -17.63
CA VAL A 402 -2.89 12.45 -18.38
C VAL A 402 -1.86 13.43 -17.82
N LEU A 403 -1.77 13.58 -16.50
CA LEU A 403 -0.76 14.43 -15.86
C LEU A 403 0.65 13.95 -16.21
N GLN A 404 0.88 12.64 -16.19
CA GLN A 404 2.16 12.06 -16.62
C GLN A 404 2.45 12.35 -18.10
N ALA A 405 1.46 12.23 -18.99
CA ALA A 405 1.66 12.54 -20.40
C ALA A 405 2.00 14.04 -20.61
N LEU A 406 1.28 14.93 -19.94
CA LEU A 406 1.50 16.38 -20.06
C LEU A 406 2.83 16.82 -19.45
N LEU A 407 3.15 16.35 -18.23
CA LEU A 407 4.36 16.73 -17.51
C LEU A 407 5.60 15.97 -18.00
N GLY A 408 5.42 14.71 -18.41
CA GLY A 408 6.48 13.87 -18.98
C GLY A 408 6.93 14.37 -20.36
N VAL A 409 6.01 14.86 -21.18
CA VAL A 409 6.34 15.59 -22.43
C VAL A 409 6.98 16.95 -22.12
N GLY A 410 6.64 17.56 -20.99
CA GLY A 410 7.23 18.82 -20.51
C GLY A 410 8.69 18.74 -20.03
N GLY A 411 9.25 17.53 -19.83
CA GLY A 411 10.70 17.27 -19.82
C GLY A 411 11.59 17.91 -18.74
N GLN A 412 11.08 18.74 -17.83
CA GLN A 412 11.88 19.50 -16.86
C GLN A 412 11.90 18.84 -15.46
N GLY A 413 12.38 17.59 -15.36
CA GLY A 413 13.06 17.17 -14.12
C GLY A 413 12.31 16.41 -13.03
N LEU A 414 11.18 15.74 -13.28
CA LEU A 414 10.65 14.74 -12.34
C LEU A 414 10.33 13.42 -13.07
N HIS A 415 10.68 12.29 -12.44
CA HIS A 415 10.37 10.93 -12.89
C HIS A 415 8.88 10.58 -12.71
N PHE A 416 7.97 11.45 -13.20
CA PHE A 416 6.51 11.29 -13.16
C PHE A 416 6.02 9.94 -13.71
N HIS A 417 6.86 9.24 -14.49
CA HIS A 417 6.54 7.93 -15.02
C HIS A 417 6.30 6.83 -13.99
N ARG A 418 6.82 6.98 -12.77
CA ARG A 418 6.65 6.01 -11.69
C ARG A 418 5.28 6.11 -10.99
N LEU A 419 4.54 7.20 -11.15
CA LEU A 419 3.32 7.46 -10.39
C LEU A 419 2.12 6.60 -10.79
N VAL A 420 1.91 6.35 -12.09
CA VAL A 420 0.66 5.74 -12.54
C VAL A 420 0.67 4.21 -12.45
N LEU A 421 1.85 3.60 -12.46
CA LEU A 421 1.99 2.16 -12.14
C LEU A 421 1.28 1.83 -10.82
N VAL A 422 1.29 2.77 -9.86
CA VAL A 422 0.62 2.66 -8.55
C VAL A 422 -0.88 2.75 -8.61
N GLY A 423 -1.46 3.57 -9.49
CA GLY A 423 -2.91 3.63 -9.60
C GLY A 423 -3.49 2.42 -10.32
N ALA A 424 -2.71 1.74 -11.18
CA ALA A 424 -3.18 0.74 -12.16
C ALA A 424 -3.47 -0.64 -11.59
N LEU A 425 -2.99 -0.91 -10.37
CA LEU A 425 -3.20 -2.14 -9.60
C LEU A 425 -4.26 -1.92 -8.52
#